data_AF-A0A4R1G874-F1
#
_entry.id   AF-A0A4R1G874-F1
#
_cell.length_a   1.000
_cell.length_b   1.000
_cell.length_c   1.000
_cell.angle_alpha   90.00
_cell.angle_beta   90.00
_cell.angle_gamma   90.00
#
_symmetry.space_group_name_H-M   'P 1'
#
loop_
_entity.id
_entity.type
_entity.pdbx_description
1 polymer ?
#
loop_
_entity_poly.entity_id
_entity_poly.type
_entity_poly.pdbx_seq_one_letter_code
_entity_poly.pdbx_strand_id
1 'polypeptide(L)'
;MDLHDFDVNDLYFETPPEECVLALIEQASEAYSEGEAEPYLLKAQALAPDNLMVHVALYRFYYYQHRYADALETAECAINLSGRLFGYRGHWRQMTLEILAHGMMQSFSMVRFYLLALKGSGYLQLRMGEVESGIERLEKVQELDTADRLNVRMLLEVAYNRMGIYSLSQRLSA
;
A
#
# COMPACT_ATOMS: atom_id res chain seq x y z
N MET A 1 -15.89 5.28 13.25
CA MET A 1 -15.14 4.15 12.70
C MET A 1 -13.67 4.54 12.79
N ASP A 2 -12.89 3.78 13.54
CA ASP A 2 -11.49 4.08 13.84
C ASP A 2 -10.58 3.63 12.69
N LEU A 3 -9.55 4.40 12.36
CA LEU A 3 -8.48 3.96 11.46
C LEU A 3 -7.50 3.01 12.20
N HIS A 4 -7.81 2.51 13.39
CA HIS A 4 -7.06 1.42 14.01
C HIS A 4 -7.77 0.07 13.91
N ASP A 5 -9.11 0.05 13.84
CA ASP A 5 -9.89 -1.17 13.62
C ASP A 5 -10.01 -1.45 12.13
N PHE A 6 -9.04 -2.22 11.62
CA PHE A 6 -9.07 -2.71 10.24
C PHE A 6 -8.65 -4.16 10.25
N ASP A 7 -9.64 -5.02 10.05
CA ASP A 7 -9.34 -6.36 9.62
C ASP A 7 -8.93 -6.28 8.15
N VAL A 8 -7.80 -6.88 7.76
CA VAL A 8 -7.47 -7.04 6.35
C VAL A 8 -8.58 -7.83 5.64
N ASN A 9 -9.35 -8.62 6.40
CA ASN A 9 -10.57 -9.25 5.93
C ASN A 9 -11.65 -8.26 5.49
N ASP A 10 -11.78 -7.08 6.09
CA ASP A 10 -12.73 -6.05 5.65
C ASP A 10 -12.43 -5.59 4.21
N LEU A 11 -11.19 -5.76 3.76
CA LEU A 11 -10.79 -5.52 2.37
C LEU A 11 -11.26 -6.61 1.39
N TYR A 12 -11.42 -7.84 1.88
CA TYR A 12 -11.70 -9.03 1.07
C TYR A 12 -13.19 -9.23 0.78
N PHE A 13 -14.09 -8.48 1.44
CA PHE A 13 -15.53 -8.71 1.35
C PHE A 13 -16.29 -7.83 0.35
N GLU A 14 -15.69 -6.76 -0.21
CA GLU A 14 -16.40 -5.93 -1.19
C GLU A 14 -16.49 -6.60 -2.59
N THR A 15 -15.50 -7.41 -2.96
CA THR A 15 -15.52 -8.20 -4.22
C THR A 15 -14.64 -9.44 -4.07
N PRO A 16 -15.20 -10.56 -3.56
CA PRO A 16 -14.42 -11.79 -3.43
C PRO A 16 -13.98 -12.28 -4.82
N PRO A 17 -12.73 -12.76 -4.97
CA PRO A 17 -12.30 -13.36 -6.23
C PRO A 17 -13.04 -14.67 -6.50
N GLU A 18 -13.02 -15.11 -7.76
CA GLU A 18 -13.53 -16.43 -8.13
C GLU A 18 -12.82 -17.54 -7.32
N GLU A 19 -13.53 -18.64 -7.05
CA GLU A 19 -12.99 -19.77 -6.28
C GLU A 19 -11.67 -20.30 -6.86
N CYS A 20 -11.52 -20.29 -8.19
CA CYS A 20 -10.28 -20.73 -8.83
C CYS A 20 -9.08 -19.82 -8.51
N VAL A 21 -9.31 -18.52 -8.31
CA VAL A 21 -8.29 -17.55 -7.93
C VAL A 21 -7.94 -17.69 -6.45
N LEU A 22 -8.94 -17.91 -5.58
CA LEU A 22 -8.71 -18.21 -4.17
C LEU A 22 -7.86 -19.47 -3.99
N ALA A 23 -8.18 -20.54 -4.72
CA ALA A 23 -7.40 -21.78 -4.69
C ALA A 23 -5.94 -21.56 -5.11
N LEU A 24 -5.67 -20.68 -6.08
CA LEU A 24 -4.30 -20.34 -6.46
C LEU A 24 -3.55 -19.57 -5.37
N ILE A 25 -4.21 -18.66 -4.66
CA ILE A 25 -3.62 -17.94 -3.53
C ILE A 25 -3.31 -18.92 -2.37
N GLU A 26 -4.20 -19.87 -2.12
CA GLU A 26 -3.99 -20.92 -1.12
C GLU A 26 -2.81 -21.83 -1.49
N GLN A 27 -2.76 -22.31 -2.73
CA GLN A 27 -1.63 -23.08 -3.25
C GLN A 27 -0.30 -22.32 -3.15
N ALA A 28 -0.30 -21.02 -3.41
CA ALA A 28 0.89 -20.18 -3.21
C ALA A 28 1.31 -20.14 -1.74
N SER A 29 0.36 -20.08 -0.80
CA SER A 29 0.66 -20.08 0.63
C SER A 29 1.29 -21.41 1.07
N GLU A 30 0.78 -22.54 0.58
CA GLU A 30 1.32 -23.87 0.87
C GLU A 30 2.73 -24.06 0.29
N ALA A 31 2.94 -23.59 -0.95
CA ALA A 31 4.22 -23.69 -1.65
C ALA A 31 5.27 -22.66 -1.18
N TYR A 32 4.93 -21.76 -0.25
CA TYR A 32 5.79 -20.63 0.13
C TYR A 32 7.14 -21.08 0.70
N SER A 33 7.15 -22.06 1.60
CA SER A 33 8.38 -22.59 2.21
C SER A 33 9.27 -23.35 1.22
N GLU A 34 8.70 -23.81 0.11
CA GLU A 34 9.38 -24.60 -0.92
C GLU A 34 9.95 -23.73 -2.05
N GLY A 35 9.65 -22.43 -2.06
CA GLY A 35 10.10 -21.49 -3.09
C GLY A 35 9.24 -21.48 -4.36
N GLU A 36 8.17 -22.29 -4.41
CA GLU A 36 7.35 -22.52 -5.61
C GLU A 36 6.03 -21.73 -5.60
N ALA A 37 5.94 -20.67 -4.77
CA ALA A 37 4.71 -19.90 -4.62
C ALA A 37 4.45 -18.87 -5.74
N GLU A 38 5.50 -18.32 -6.35
CA GLU A 38 5.36 -17.25 -7.36
C GLU A 38 4.51 -17.63 -8.58
N PRO A 39 4.69 -18.82 -9.19
CA PRO A 39 3.91 -19.20 -10.37
C PRO A 39 2.39 -19.22 -10.11
N TYR A 40 1.97 -19.63 -8.91
CA TYR A 40 0.56 -19.64 -8.53
C TYR A 40 0.00 -18.21 -8.39
N LEU A 41 0.77 -17.29 -7.79
CA LEU A 41 0.37 -15.89 -7.65
C LEU A 41 0.31 -15.15 -9.00
N LEU A 42 1.27 -15.41 -9.89
CA LEU A 42 1.25 -14.83 -11.24
C LEU A 42 0.07 -15.36 -12.05
N LYS A 43 -0.27 -16.65 -11.90
CA LYS A 43 -1.48 -17.22 -12.52
C LYS A 43 -2.76 -16.59 -11.94
N ALA A 44 -2.82 -16.37 -10.63
CA ALA A 44 -3.93 -15.66 -10.00
C ALA A 44 -4.09 -14.24 -10.54
N GLN A 45 -2.97 -13.52 -10.73
CA GLN A 45 -2.95 -12.17 -11.31
C GLN A 45 -3.41 -12.15 -12.77
N ALA A 46 -3.03 -13.14 -13.57
CA ALA A 46 -3.49 -13.24 -14.95
C ALA A 46 -5.01 -13.47 -15.04
N LEU A 47 -5.58 -14.22 -14.10
CA LEU A 47 -7.03 -14.50 -14.05
C LEU A 47 -7.83 -13.32 -13.48
N ALA A 48 -7.30 -12.63 -12.47
CA ALA A 48 -7.98 -11.54 -11.77
C ALA A 48 -7.06 -10.32 -11.61
N PRO A 49 -6.70 -9.62 -12.70
CA PRO A 49 -5.68 -8.56 -12.69
C PRO A 49 -6.09 -7.33 -11.87
N ASP A 50 -7.39 -7.10 -11.69
CA ASP A 50 -7.92 -5.97 -10.93
C ASP A 50 -8.33 -6.34 -9.49
N ASN A 51 -8.14 -7.60 -9.06
CA ASN A 51 -8.56 -8.03 -7.73
C ASN A 51 -7.50 -7.68 -6.67
N LEU A 52 -7.86 -6.82 -5.71
CA LEU A 52 -6.94 -6.34 -4.67
C LEU A 52 -6.38 -7.46 -3.77
N MET A 53 -7.12 -8.56 -3.55
CA MET A 53 -6.61 -9.69 -2.76
C MET A 53 -5.39 -10.33 -3.41
N VAL A 54 -5.38 -10.44 -4.74
CA VAL A 54 -4.23 -10.95 -5.50
C VAL A 54 -3.02 -10.02 -5.34
N HIS A 55 -3.24 -8.70 -5.44
CA HIS A 55 -2.17 -7.71 -5.23
C HIS A 55 -1.63 -7.73 -3.80
N VAL A 56 -2.49 -7.92 -2.80
CA VAL A 56 -2.03 -8.08 -1.40
C VAL A 56 -1.19 -9.35 -1.24
N ALA A 57 -1.59 -10.46 -1.85
CA ALA A 57 -0.84 -11.71 -1.81
C ALA A 57 0.55 -11.57 -2.47
N LEU A 58 0.61 -10.99 -3.67
CA LEU A 58 1.86 -10.68 -4.38
C LEU A 58 2.76 -9.73 -3.59
N TYR A 59 2.20 -8.65 -3.05
CA TYR A 59 2.95 -7.68 -2.25
C TYR A 59 3.61 -8.35 -1.04
N ARG A 60 2.86 -9.17 -0.29
CA ARG A 60 3.39 -9.89 0.88
C ARG A 60 4.46 -10.88 0.50
N PHE A 61 4.23 -11.64 -0.58
CA PHE A 61 5.19 -12.59 -1.12
C PHE A 61 6.53 -11.92 -1.44
N TYR A 62 6.52 -10.86 -2.25
CA TYR A 62 7.74 -10.14 -2.62
C TYR A 62 8.39 -9.44 -1.42
N TYR A 63 7.58 -8.84 -0.54
CA TYR A 63 8.07 -8.16 0.65
C TYR A 63 8.84 -9.09 1.59
N TYR A 64 8.29 -10.27 1.91
CA TYR A 64 8.94 -11.22 2.80
C TYR A 64 10.18 -11.87 2.17
N GLN A 65 10.24 -11.92 0.83
CA GLN A 65 11.45 -12.34 0.11
C GLN A 65 12.47 -11.21 -0.10
N HIS A 66 12.26 -10.03 0.47
CA HIS A 66 13.12 -8.86 0.29
C HIS A 66 13.23 -8.37 -1.18
N ARG A 67 12.30 -8.79 -2.04
CA ARG A 67 12.18 -8.35 -3.44
C ARG A 67 11.42 -7.02 -3.51
N TYR A 68 12.05 -5.96 -3.00
CA TYR A 68 11.36 -4.69 -2.78
C TYR A 68 10.95 -3.95 -4.05
N ALA A 69 11.68 -4.13 -5.16
CA ALA A 69 11.30 -3.57 -6.45
C ALA A 69 9.96 -4.17 -6.93
N ASP A 70 9.83 -5.49 -6.92
CA ASP A 70 8.60 -6.19 -7.32
C ASP A 70 7.42 -5.87 -6.37
N ALA A 71 7.70 -5.76 -5.06
CA ALA A 71 6.71 -5.33 -4.08
C ALA A 71 6.24 -3.89 -4.34
N LEU A 72 7.14 -3.01 -4.79
CA LEU A 72 6.81 -1.62 -5.11
C LEU A 72 5.92 -1.54 -6.35
N GLU A 73 6.22 -2.28 -7.41
CA GLU A 73 5.36 -2.37 -8.60
C GLU A 73 3.96 -2.84 -8.23
N THR A 74 3.86 -3.86 -7.38
CA THR A 74 2.58 -4.36 -6.88
C THR A 74 1.84 -3.30 -6.05
N ALA A 75 2.55 -2.54 -5.20
CA ALA A 75 1.97 -1.46 -4.43
C ALA A 75 1.44 -0.32 -5.33
N GLU A 76 2.14 0.04 -6.40
CA GLU A 76 1.68 1.04 -7.38
C GLU A 76 0.39 0.59 -8.07
N CYS A 77 0.30 -0.69 -8.46
CA CYS A 77 -0.94 -1.26 -8.98
C CYS A 77 -2.09 -1.16 -7.96
N ALA A 78 -1.83 -1.53 -6.70
CA ALA A 78 -2.81 -1.50 -5.62
C ALA A 78 -3.30 -0.06 -5.29
N ILE A 79 -2.41 0.93 -5.31
CA ILE A 79 -2.76 2.36 -5.14
C ILE A 79 -3.72 2.79 -6.26
N ASN A 80 -3.38 2.50 -7.50
CA ASN A 80 -4.22 2.88 -8.64
C ASN A 80 -5.57 2.16 -8.61
N LEU A 81 -5.58 0.86 -8.32
CA LEU A 81 -6.80 0.05 -8.25
C LEU A 81 -7.76 0.54 -7.17
N SER A 82 -7.27 0.72 -5.95
CA SER A 82 -8.09 1.21 -4.84
C SER A 82 -8.60 2.63 -5.08
N GLY A 83 -7.78 3.49 -5.69
CA GLY A 83 -8.21 4.80 -6.20
C GLY A 83 -9.48 4.68 -7.05
N ARG A 84 -9.46 3.80 -8.06
CA ARG A 84 -10.59 3.62 -8.98
C ARG A 84 -11.87 3.20 -8.25
N LEU A 85 -11.75 2.40 -7.18
CA LEU A 85 -12.89 1.87 -6.44
C LEU A 85 -13.63 2.94 -5.61
N PHE A 86 -12.98 4.04 -5.24
CA PHE A 86 -13.67 5.21 -4.67
C PHE A 86 -13.79 6.40 -5.65
N GLY A 87 -13.56 6.16 -6.95
CA GLY A 87 -13.80 7.15 -8.01
C GLY A 87 -12.62 8.07 -8.35
N TYR A 88 -11.40 7.76 -7.89
CA TYR A 88 -10.19 8.52 -8.18
C TYR A 88 -9.28 7.84 -9.21
N ARG A 89 -8.84 8.58 -10.23
CA ARG A 89 -7.94 8.08 -11.30
C ARG A 89 -6.64 8.87 -11.45
N GLY A 90 -6.41 9.84 -10.56
CA GLY A 90 -5.22 10.70 -10.61
C GLY A 90 -3.99 10.03 -9.99
N HIS A 91 -2.83 10.67 -10.17
CA HIS A 91 -1.60 10.24 -9.52
C HIS A 91 -1.64 10.63 -8.03
N TRP A 92 -1.14 9.79 -7.13
CA TRP A 92 -1.14 10.05 -5.68
C TRP A 92 -0.60 11.41 -5.22
N ARG A 93 0.32 12.03 -5.98
CA ARG A 93 0.84 13.37 -5.71
C ARG A 93 -0.25 14.45 -5.77
N GLN A 94 -1.26 14.23 -6.60
CA GLN A 94 -2.41 15.12 -6.83
C GLN A 94 -3.57 14.83 -5.88
N MET A 95 -3.45 13.83 -5.00
CA MET A 95 -4.48 13.56 -3.99
C MET A 95 -4.51 14.71 -2.98
N THR A 96 -5.71 15.20 -2.68
CA THR A 96 -5.97 16.26 -1.69
C THR A 96 -6.94 15.75 -0.64
N LEU A 97 -7.00 16.41 0.52
CA LEU A 97 -7.99 16.12 1.56
C LEU A 97 -9.44 16.24 1.06
N GLU A 98 -9.71 17.17 0.14
CA GLU A 98 -11.03 17.31 -0.47
C GLU A 98 -11.39 16.07 -1.30
N ILE A 99 -10.50 15.63 -2.20
CA ILE A 99 -10.73 14.43 -3.02
C ILE A 99 -10.88 13.19 -2.13
N LEU A 100 -10.01 13.07 -1.12
CA LEU A 100 -10.05 11.98 -0.15
C LEU A 100 -11.37 11.96 0.62
N ALA A 101 -11.88 13.12 1.05
CA ALA A 101 -13.17 13.24 1.73
C ALA A 101 -14.34 12.82 0.85
N HIS A 102 -14.34 13.19 -0.44
CA HIS A 102 -15.33 12.68 -1.39
C HIS A 102 -15.21 11.15 -1.55
N GLY A 103 -14.00 10.61 -1.61
CA GLY A 103 -13.75 9.17 -1.67
C GLY A 103 -14.28 8.42 -0.44
N MET A 104 -14.15 8.99 0.76
CA MET A 104 -14.66 8.37 1.99
C MET A 104 -16.18 8.22 1.98
N MET A 105 -16.90 9.09 1.26
CA MET A 105 -18.35 8.96 1.06
C MET A 105 -18.72 7.81 0.11
N GLN A 106 -17.78 7.36 -0.73
CA GLN A 106 -17.97 6.22 -1.65
C GLN A 106 -17.57 4.90 -0.98
N SER A 107 -16.36 4.83 -0.42
CA SER A 107 -15.87 3.66 0.29
C SER A 107 -14.75 4.05 1.27
N PHE A 108 -15.05 3.96 2.56
CA PHE A 108 -14.09 4.24 3.62
C PHE A 108 -12.95 3.21 3.65
N SER A 109 -13.26 1.93 3.46
CA SER A 109 -12.30 0.82 3.40
C SER A 109 -11.29 1.01 2.27
N MET A 110 -11.73 1.44 1.08
CA MET A 110 -10.84 1.64 -0.08
C MET A 110 -9.97 2.88 0.06
N VAL A 111 -10.49 3.97 0.62
CA VAL A 111 -9.66 5.14 0.96
C VAL A 111 -8.58 4.77 1.96
N ARG A 112 -8.94 4.01 3.00
CA ARG A 112 -7.97 3.53 3.98
C ARG A 112 -6.91 2.64 3.35
N PHE A 113 -7.31 1.70 2.50
CA PHE A 113 -6.36 0.84 1.79
C PHE A 113 -5.43 1.62 0.88
N TYR A 114 -5.95 2.61 0.16
CA TYR A 114 -5.15 3.50 -0.68
C TYR A 114 -4.02 4.17 0.12
N LEU A 115 -4.33 4.71 1.30
CA LEU A 115 -3.33 5.32 2.17
C LEU A 115 -2.34 4.29 2.75
N LEU A 116 -2.81 3.08 3.08
CA LEU A 116 -1.94 1.98 3.53
C LEU A 116 -0.97 1.54 2.43
N ALA A 117 -1.46 1.39 1.19
CA ALA A 117 -0.64 1.04 0.04
C ALA A 117 0.38 2.14 -0.28
N LEU A 118 -0.03 3.42 -0.22
CA LEU A 118 0.88 4.56 -0.37
C LEU A 118 1.95 4.58 0.72
N LYS A 119 1.57 4.37 1.99
CA LYS A 119 2.52 4.23 3.11
C LYS A 119 3.50 3.07 2.87
N GLY A 120 2.99 1.91 2.45
CA GLY A 120 3.79 0.74 2.12
C GLY A 120 4.81 1.03 1.01
N SER A 121 4.38 1.70 -0.06
CA SER A 121 5.27 2.11 -1.16
C SER A 121 6.39 3.06 -0.69
N GLY A 122 6.08 4.02 0.20
CA GLY A 122 7.08 4.89 0.80
C GLY A 122 8.07 4.12 1.67
N TYR A 123 7.59 3.17 2.47
CA TYR A 123 8.46 2.30 3.26
C TYR A 123 9.39 1.44 2.39
N LEU A 124 8.89 0.87 1.28
CA LEU A 124 9.70 0.11 0.33
C LEU A 124 10.83 0.96 -0.28
N GLN A 125 10.53 2.20 -0.66
CA GLN A 125 11.57 3.13 -1.15
C GLN A 125 12.67 3.36 -0.10
N LEU A 126 12.30 3.59 1.17
CA LEU A 126 13.27 3.70 2.26
C LEU A 126 14.14 2.44 2.43
N ARG A 127 13.55 1.25 2.25
CA ARG A 127 14.26 -0.04 2.32
C ARG A 127 15.23 -0.25 1.16
N MET A 128 14.93 0.30 -0.01
CA MET A 128 15.81 0.27 -1.17
C MET A 128 16.89 1.36 -1.12
N GLY A 129 16.78 2.32 -0.21
CA GLY A 129 17.74 3.43 -0.07
C GLY A 129 17.37 4.69 -0.83
N GLU A 130 16.23 4.69 -1.52
CA GLU A 130 15.63 5.84 -2.21
C GLU A 130 14.93 6.74 -1.18
N VAL A 131 15.73 7.39 -0.33
CA VAL A 131 15.25 8.06 0.89
C VAL A 131 14.29 9.20 0.55
N GLU A 132 14.66 10.04 -0.42
CA GLU A 132 13.87 11.19 -0.86
C GLU A 132 12.52 10.75 -1.42
N SER A 133 12.47 9.71 -2.26
CA SER A 133 11.22 9.18 -2.79
C SER A 133 10.35 8.55 -1.70
N GLY A 134 10.98 7.91 -0.72
CA GLY A 134 10.28 7.38 0.45
C GLY A 134 9.65 8.49 1.29
N ILE A 135 10.40 9.56 1.57
CA ILE A 135 9.91 10.73 2.32
C ILE A 135 8.73 11.37 1.61
N GLU A 136 8.84 11.67 0.31
CA GLU A 136 7.77 12.33 -0.46
C GLU A 136 6.42 11.59 -0.35
N ARG A 137 6.45 10.26 -0.40
CA ARG A 137 5.26 9.41 -0.26
C ARG A 137 4.70 9.44 1.15
N LEU A 138 5.57 9.35 2.15
CA LEU A 138 5.19 9.33 3.56
C LEU A 138 4.66 10.70 4.03
N GLU A 139 5.23 11.79 3.53
CA GLU A 139 4.72 13.15 3.72
C GLU A 139 3.33 13.31 3.10
N LYS A 140 3.11 12.77 1.89
CA LYS A 140 1.76 12.78 1.31
C LYS A 140 0.76 12.01 2.18
N VAL A 141 1.14 10.87 2.75
CA VAL A 141 0.28 10.15 3.70
C VAL A 141 0.01 11.02 4.94
N GLN A 142 1.02 11.71 5.48
CA GLN A 142 0.86 12.60 6.63
C GLN A 142 -0.08 13.78 6.33
N GLU A 143 0.01 14.36 5.13
CA GLU A 143 -0.89 15.42 4.65
C GLU A 143 -2.35 14.94 4.64
N LEU A 144 -2.57 13.70 4.18
CA LEU A 144 -3.91 13.12 4.01
C LEU A 144 -4.49 12.51 5.30
N ASP A 145 -3.64 12.07 6.23
CA ASP A 145 -4.01 11.55 7.55
C ASP A 145 -3.48 12.47 8.66
N THR A 146 -4.11 13.63 8.81
CA THR A 146 -3.69 14.69 9.73
C THR A 146 -3.65 14.27 11.20
N ALA A 147 -4.45 13.27 11.57
CA ALA A 147 -4.48 12.68 12.91
C ALA A 147 -3.42 11.59 13.13
N ASP A 148 -2.60 11.29 12.11
CA ASP A 148 -1.54 10.26 12.14
C ASP A 148 -2.03 8.89 12.60
N ARG A 149 -3.27 8.52 12.24
CA ARG A 149 -3.84 7.22 12.62
C ARG A 149 -3.12 6.04 11.94
N LEU A 150 -2.46 6.29 10.81
CA LEU A 150 -1.57 5.35 10.15
C LEU A 150 -0.15 5.37 10.71
N ASN A 151 0.16 6.17 11.73
CA ASN A 151 1.48 6.23 12.38
C ASN A 151 2.64 6.43 11.38
N VAL A 152 2.50 7.37 10.45
CA VAL A 152 3.52 7.66 9.44
C VAL A 152 4.61 8.60 9.97
N ARG A 153 4.31 9.42 10.98
CA ARG A 153 5.28 10.36 11.59
C ARG A 153 6.54 9.66 12.08
N MET A 154 6.41 8.47 12.68
CA MET A 154 7.55 7.69 13.15
C MET A 154 8.49 7.28 12.01
N LEU A 155 7.94 6.88 10.85
CA LEU A 155 8.74 6.51 9.69
C LEU A 155 9.47 7.72 9.10
N LEU A 156 8.78 8.87 9.02
CA LEU A 156 9.37 10.13 8.60
C LEU A 156 10.51 10.56 9.53
N GLU A 157 10.32 10.45 10.85
CA GLU A 157 11.38 10.76 11.81
C GLU A 157 12.65 9.94 11.58
N VAL A 158 12.51 8.63 11.37
CA VAL A 158 13.65 7.75 11.05
C VAL A 158 14.30 8.14 9.72
N ALA A 159 13.50 8.46 8.70
CA ALA A 159 13.99 8.85 7.38
C ALA A 159 14.76 10.18 7.42
N TYR A 160 14.23 11.21 8.08
CA TYR A 160 14.90 12.50 8.26
C TYR A 160 16.19 12.37 9.08
N ASN A 161 16.18 11.57 10.15
CA ASN A 161 17.38 11.33 10.94
C ASN A 161 18.49 10.68 10.10
N ARG A 162 18.12 9.81 9.15
CA ARG A 162 19.06 9.21 8.17
C ARG A 162 19.65 10.25 7.22
N MET A 163 18.92 11.31 6.89
CA MET A 163 19.40 12.45 6.09
C MET A 163 20.18 13.50 6.90
N GLY A 164 20.33 13.33 8.21
CA GLY A 164 20.95 14.34 9.07
C GLY A 164 20.02 15.50 9.45
N ILE A 165 18.71 15.34 9.26
CA ILE A 165 17.67 16.33 9.55
C ILE A 165 17.06 16.00 10.92
N TYR A 166 17.54 16.69 11.96
CA TYR A 166 17.23 16.36 13.35
C TYR A 166 16.24 17.32 14.02
N SER A 167 16.05 18.53 13.49
CA SER A 167 15.13 19.53 14.08
C SER A 167 13.86 19.72 13.26
N LEU A 168 12.78 20.16 13.93
CA LEU A 168 11.54 20.58 13.27
C LEU A 168 11.75 21.72 12.27
N SER A 169 12.65 22.67 12.57
CA SER A 169 12.96 23.76 11.65
C SER A 169 13.62 23.27 10.38
N GLN A 170 14.52 22.28 10.46
CA GLN A 170 15.16 21.67 9.30
C GLN A 170 14.15 20.88 8.45
N ARG A 171 13.19 20.20 9.10
CA ARG A 171 12.13 19.44 8.42
C ARG A 171 11.17 20.33 7.65
N LEU A 172 10.81 21.50 8.19
CA LEU A 172 9.91 22.45 7.51
C LEU A 172 10.58 23.19 6.34
N SER A 173 11.90 23.08 6.18
CA SER A 173 12.70 23.74 5.15
C SER A 173 13.28 22.80 4.09
N ALA A 174 13.13 21.49 4.28
CA ALA A 174 13.54 20.45 3.34
C ALA A 174 12.46 20.26 2.27
#